data_AF-A0A6N7FH93-F1
#
_entry.id   AF-A0A6N7FH93-F1
#
_cell.length_a   1.000
_cell.length_b   1.000
_cell.length_c   1.000
_cell.angle_alpha   90.00
_cell.angle_beta   90.00
_cell.angle_gamma   90.00
#
_symmetry.space_group_name_H-M   'P 1'
#
loop_
_entity.id
_entity.type
_entity.pdbx_description
1 polymer ?
#
loop_
_entity_poly.entity_id
_entity_poly.type
_entity_poly.pdbx_seq_one_letter_code
_entity_poly.pdbx_strand_id
1 'polypeptide(L)'
;SSASSFTFKVGTGISTVADEIAVTVDSISAGTLGLSTLDVTSDTAANTASSAITSAIDTLQTSRAKIGANQNRLEFAAANIATTTENTEAARSQLMDLDVAAEMSSFVSKQILVQAGVSMLAQANQMPNNLLRLFQ
;
A
#
# COMPACT_ATOMS: atom_id res chain seq x y z
N SER A 1 13.18 -2.53 -32.64
CA SER A 1 13.03 -2.45 -31.16
C SER A 1 11.78 -3.24 -30.78
N SER A 2 11.90 -4.32 -30.03
CA SER A 2 10.75 -5.16 -29.64
C SER A 2 9.86 -4.45 -28.62
N ALA A 3 8.58 -4.83 -28.54
CA ALA A 3 7.66 -4.32 -27.52
C ALA A 3 8.21 -4.64 -26.11
N SER A 4 8.09 -3.68 -25.19
CA SER A 4 8.55 -3.82 -23.79
C SER A 4 7.34 -3.88 -22.86
N SER A 5 7.39 -4.79 -21.88
CA SER A 5 6.33 -4.93 -20.88
C SER A 5 6.92 -4.75 -19.48
N PHE A 6 6.23 -3.97 -18.65
CA PHE A 6 6.56 -3.72 -17.25
C PHE A 6 5.38 -4.15 -16.38
N THR A 7 5.62 -4.96 -15.37
CA THR A 7 4.57 -5.41 -14.44
C THR A 7 4.82 -4.83 -13.06
N PHE A 8 3.81 -4.15 -12.51
CA PHE A 8 3.84 -3.54 -11.19
C PHE A 8 2.91 -4.32 -10.24
N LYS A 9 3.41 -4.63 -9.05
CA LYS A 9 2.62 -5.26 -7.98
C LYS A 9 1.96 -4.16 -7.15
N VAL A 10 0.64 -4.17 -7.09
CA VAL A 10 -0.20 -3.16 -6.42
C VAL A 10 -1.18 -3.77 -5.42
N GLY A 11 -0.89 -4.99 -4.95
CA GLY A 11 -1.71 -5.70 -3.98
C GLY A 11 -0.95 -6.82 -3.27
N THR A 12 -1.67 -7.65 -2.53
CA THR A 12 -1.08 -8.66 -1.63
C THR A 12 -0.62 -9.93 -2.34
N GLY A 13 -0.84 -10.03 -3.65
CA GLY A 13 -0.36 -11.13 -4.49
C GLY A 13 -1.27 -12.36 -4.49
N ILE A 14 -2.53 -12.19 -4.06
CA ILE A 14 -3.53 -13.26 -3.98
C ILE A 14 -4.26 -13.43 -5.32
N SER A 15 -4.36 -12.36 -6.13
CA SER A 15 -4.95 -12.42 -7.46
C SER A 15 -4.14 -11.62 -8.48
N THR A 16 -3.58 -12.30 -9.48
CA THR A 16 -2.76 -11.68 -10.53
C THR A 16 -3.52 -10.66 -11.38
N VAL A 17 -4.85 -10.74 -11.47
CA VAL A 17 -5.67 -9.81 -12.26
C VAL A 17 -5.98 -8.52 -11.50
N ALA A 18 -6.04 -8.59 -10.16
CA ALA A 18 -6.34 -7.44 -9.30
C ALA A 18 -5.08 -6.76 -8.76
N ASP A 19 -4.03 -7.54 -8.50
CA ASP A 19 -2.82 -7.09 -7.80
C ASP A 19 -1.66 -6.76 -8.75
N GLU A 20 -1.85 -6.92 -10.07
CA GLU A 20 -0.85 -6.56 -11.06
C GLU A 20 -1.37 -5.55 -12.07
N ILE A 21 -0.54 -4.54 -12.34
CA ILE A 21 -0.73 -3.64 -13.48
C ILE A 21 0.39 -3.92 -14.47
N ALA A 22 0.05 -4.51 -15.61
CA ALA A 22 0.95 -4.70 -16.73
C ALA A 22 0.86 -3.52 -17.71
N VAL A 23 1.97 -2.83 -17.90
CA VAL A 23 2.13 -1.75 -18.87
C VAL A 23 2.90 -2.27 -20.06
N THR A 24 2.24 -2.38 -21.21
CA THR A 24 2.86 -2.76 -22.47
C THR A 24 3.13 -1.52 -23.32
N VAL A 25 4.37 -1.33 -23.73
CA VAL A 25 4.78 -0.32 -24.69
C VAL A 25 5.03 -1.03 -26.02
N ASP A 26 4.12 -0.82 -26.96
CA ASP A 26 4.20 -1.39 -28.29
C ASP A 26 5.39 -0.81 -29.06
N SER A 27 5.94 -1.59 -30.00
CA SER A 27 6.98 -1.11 -30.89
C SER A 27 6.43 -0.17 -31.94
N ILE A 28 6.73 1.12 -31.80
CA ILE A 28 6.35 2.16 -32.75
C ILE A 28 7.62 2.63 -33.47
N SER A 29 7.80 2.15 -34.70
CA SER A 29 8.90 2.50 -35.59
C SER A 29 8.36 2.75 -36.99
N ALA A 30 9.11 3.48 -37.83
CA ALA A 30 8.70 3.72 -39.21
C ALA A 30 8.44 2.41 -39.99
N GLY A 31 9.18 1.34 -39.68
CA GLY A 31 8.96 0.01 -40.28
C GLY A 31 7.69 -0.68 -39.78
N THR A 32 7.43 -0.64 -38.47
CA THR A 32 6.21 -1.26 -37.89
C THR A 32 4.93 -0.49 -38.25
N LEU A 33 5.05 0.81 -38.57
CA LEU A 33 3.95 1.66 -39.00
C LEU A 33 3.80 1.72 -40.54
N GLY A 34 4.61 0.98 -41.30
CA GLY A 34 4.52 0.92 -42.75
C GLY A 34 4.98 2.20 -43.47
N LEU A 35 5.74 3.07 -42.80
CA LEU A 35 6.19 4.36 -43.33
C LEU A 35 7.56 4.28 -44.04
N SER A 36 8.22 3.12 -44.04
CA SER A 36 9.59 2.98 -44.57
C SER A 36 9.71 3.08 -46.10
N THR A 37 8.62 2.85 -46.84
CA THR A 37 8.62 2.84 -48.31
C THR A 37 7.73 3.95 -48.89
N LEU A 38 7.55 5.03 -48.13
CA LEU A 38 6.67 6.12 -48.53
C LEU A 38 7.32 7.00 -49.60
N ASP A 39 6.55 7.33 -50.62
CA ASP A 39 6.99 8.15 -51.74
C ASP A 39 6.06 9.37 -51.89
N VAL A 40 6.65 10.51 -52.28
CA VAL A 40 5.97 11.80 -52.42
C VAL A 40 6.27 12.42 -53.80
N THR A 41 6.89 11.69 -54.74
CA THR A 41 7.26 12.25 -56.05
C THR A 41 6.09 12.40 -57.04
N SER A 42 4.90 11.88 -56.71
CA SER A 42 3.68 12.08 -57.51
C SER A 42 2.49 12.42 -56.62
N ASP A 43 1.49 13.13 -57.16
CA ASP A 43 0.28 13.50 -56.41
C ASP A 43 -0.46 12.28 -55.83
N THR A 44 -0.50 11.16 -56.58
CA THR A 44 -1.09 9.91 -56.10
C THR A 44 -0.29 9.33 -54.95
N ALA A 45 1.04 9.25 -55.07
CA ALA A 45 1.91 8.74 -54.02
C ALA A 45 1.86 9.62 -52.75
N ALA A 46 1.84 10.94 -52.91
CA ALA A 46 1.71 11.91 -51.82
C ALA A 46 0.39 11.76 -51.04
N ASN A 47 -0.73 11.49 -51.73
CA ASN A 47 -2.00 11.23 -51.07
C ASN A 47 -1.97 9.92 -50.27
N THR A 48 -1.43 8.84 -50.85
CA THR A 48 -1.23 7.57 -50.13
C THR A 48 -0.31 7.74 -48.93
N ALA A 49 0.75 8.55 -49.08
CA ALA A 49 1.68 8.89 -48.02
C ALA A 49 0.99 9.59 -46.84
N SER A 50 0.17 10.60 -47.14
CA SER A 50 -0.60 11.33 -46.14
C SER A 50 -1.57 10.43 -45.37
N SER A 51 -2.28 9.53 -46.06
CA SER A 51 -3.15 8.55 -45.42
C SER A 51 -2.38 7.60 -44.50
N ALA A 52 -1.24 7.07 -44.95
CA ALA A 52 -0.41 6.19 -44.14
C ALA A 52 0.12 6.89 -42.88
N ILE A 53 0.57 8.14 -43.00
CA ILE A 53 1.01 8.96 -41.86
C ILE A 53 -0.13 9.20 -40.87
N THR A 54 -1.34 9.44 -41.35
CA THR A 54 -2.51 9.64 -40.48
C THR A 54 -2.80 8.39 -39.66
N SER A 55 -2.86 7.21 -40.29
CA SER A 55 -3.05 5.94 -39.58
C SER A 55 -1.91 5.62 -38.61
N ALA A 56 -0.68 5.97 -38.96
CA ALA A 56 0.49 5.89 -38.09
C ALA A 56 0.34 6.77 -36.83
N ILE A 57 -0.14 8.00 -36.99
CA ILE A 57 -0.42 8.92 -35.88
C ILE A 57 -1.53 8.35 -34.98
N ASP A 58 -2.63 7.86 -35.56
CA ASP A 58 -3.74 7.26 -34.79
C ASP A 58 -3.28 6.05 -33.96
N THR A 59 -2.40 5.23 -34.53
CA THR A 59 -1.80 4.08 -33.83
C THR A 59 -0.93 4.55 -32.65
N LEU A 60 -0.10 5.57 -32.85
CA LEU A 60 0.72 6.16 -31.79
C LEU A 60 -0.15 6.78 -30.69
N GLN A 61 -1.19 7.52 -31.06
CA GLN A 61 -2.13 8.11 -30.11
C GLN A 61 -2.83 7.03 -29.29
N THR A 62 -3.25 5.93 -29.92
CA THR A 62 -3.86 4.79 -29.23
C THR A 62 -2.91 4.16 -28.22
N SER A 63 -1.64 3.96 -28.59
CA SER A 63 -0.63 3.45 -27.66
C SER A 63 -0.37 4.41 -26.49
N ARG A 64 -0.27 5.72 -26.75
CA ARG A 64 -0.15 6.75 -25.70
C ARG A 64 -1.36 6.78 -24.77
N ALA A 65 -2.57 6.63 -25.32
CA ALA A 65 -3.79 6.57 -24.53
C ALA A 65 -3.81 5.37 -23.59
N LYS A 66 -3.38 4.18 -24.06
CA LYS A 66 -3.23 2.99 -23.21
C LYS A 66 -2.22 3.23 -22.08
N ILE A 67 -1.08 3.86 -22.37
CA ILE A 67 -0.09 4.22 -21.35
C ILE A 67 -0.69 5.18 -20.33
N GLY A 68 -1.39 6.23 -20.76
CA GLY A 68 -2.05 7.18 -19.87
C GLY A 68 -3.13 6.54 -18.99
N ALA A 69 -3.92 5.62 -19.54
CA ALA A 69 -4.90 4.85 -18.77
C ALA A 69 -4.23 4.00 -17.68
N ASN A 70 -3.12 3.33 -18.01
CA ASN A 70 -2.36 2.56 -17.04
C ASN A 70 -1.68 3.44 -15.99
N GLN A 71 -1.20 4.64 -16.35
CA GLN A 71 -0.67 5.62 -15.39
C GLN A 71 -1.73 6.05 -14.38
N ASN A 72 -2.94 6.39 -14.83
CA ASN A 72 -4.04 6.73 -13.94
C ASN A 72 -4.38 5.57 -12.99
N ARG A 73 -4.44 4.34 -13.52
CA ARG A 73 -4.64 3.15 -12.68
C ARG A 73 -3.52 2.97 -11.63
N LEU A 74 -2.26 3.20 -12.00
CA LEU A 74 -1.12 3.14 -11.07
C LEU A 74 -1.23 4.21 -9.99
N GLU A 75 -1.60 5.44 -10.35
CA GLU A 75 -1.77 6.55 -9.40
C GLU A 75 -2.93 6.27 -8.42
N PHE A 76 -4.06 5.79 -8.92
CA PHE A 76 -5.19 5.37 -8.09
C PHE A 76 -4.80 4.22 -7.15
N ALA A 77 -4.12 3.19 -7.66
CA ALA A 77 -3.67 2.07 -6.86
C ALA A 77 -2.67 2.51 -5.78
N ALA A 78 -1.72 3.39 -6.13
CA ALA A 78 -0.76 3.95 -5.17
C ALA A 78 -1.45 4.73 -4.06
N ALA A 79 -2.42 5.59 -4.40
CA ALA A 79 -3.22 6.33 -3.42
C ALA A 79 -4.00 5.38 -2.50
N ASN A 80 -4.61 4.33 -3.04
CA ASN A 80 -5.34 3.34 -2.25
C ASN A 80 -4.42 2.55 -1.30
N ILE A 81 -3.23 2.17 -1.76
CA ILE A 81 -2.21 1.49 -0.92
C ILE A 81 -1.75 2.41 0.20
N ALA A 82 -1.52 3.70 -0.08
CA ALA A 82 -1.13 4.67 0.95
C ALA A 82 -2.19 4.76 2.05
N THR A 83 -3.47 4.94 1.69
CA THR A 83 -4.60 4.96 2.64
C THR A 83 -4.72 3.65 3.42
N THR A 84 -4.55 2.51 2.75
CA THR A 84 -4.61 1.20 3.41
C THR A 84 -3.46 1.05 4.41
N THR A 85 -2.26 1.50 4.05
CA THR A 85 -1.07 1.47 4.91
C THR A 85 -1.31 2.31 6.16
N GLU A 86 -1.78 3.55 6.00
CA GLU A 86 -2.13 4.44 7.12
C GLU A 86 -3.17 3.80 8.06
N ASN A 87 -4.24 3.22 7.50
CA ASN A 87 -5.26 2.52 8.29
C ASN A 87 -4.67 1.30 9.04
N THR A 88 -3.79 0.53 8.40
CA THR A 88 -3.16 -0.64 9.05
C THR A 88 -2.17 -0.24 10.13
N GLU A 89 -1.42 0.86 9.94
CA GLU A 89 -0.51 1.40 10.95
C GLU A 89 -1.29 1.96 12.14
N ALA A 90 -2.39 2.68 11.91
CA ALA A 90 -3.27 3.17 12.97
C ALA A 90 -3.90 2.02 13.76
N ALA A 91 -4.41 0.98 13.09
CA ALA A 91 -4.93 -0.21 13.75
C ALA A 91 -3.85 -0.95 14.56
N ARG A 92 -2.63 -1.06 14.02
CA ARG A 92 -1.49 -1.64 14.74
C ARG A 92 -1.13 -0.83 15.98
N SER A 93 -1.10 0.50 15.88
CA SER A 93 -0.84 1.39 17.02
C SER A 93 -1.89 1.19 18.12
N GLN A 94 -3.18 1.14 17.76
CA GLN A 94 -4.26 0.89 18.71
C GLN A 94 -4.14 -0.48 19.40
N LEU A 95 -3.77 -1.52 18.65
CA LEU A 95 -3.52 -2.85 19.23
C LEU A 95 -2.33 -2.84 20.19
N MET A 96 -1.21 -2.22 19.81
CA MET A 96 -0.06 -2.10 20.71
C MET A 96 -0.39 -1.30 21.97
N ASP A 97 -1.12 -0.20 21.84
CA ASP A 97 -1.55 0.61 22.98
C ASP A 97 -2.51 -0.16 23.90
N LEU A 98 -3.43 -0.96 23.35
CA LEU A 98 -4.33 -1.82 24.12
C LEU A 98 -3.55 -2.89 24.90
N ASP A 99 -2.59 -3.55 24.25
CA ASP A 99 -1.76 -4.57 24.87
C ASP A 99 -0.89 -3.97 25.99
N VAL A 100 -0.30 -2.79 25.76
CA VAL A 100 0.45 -2.04 26.78
C VAL A 100 -0.46 -1.64 27.93
N ALA A 101 -1.66 -1.14 27.67
CA ALA A 101 -2.62 -0.77 28.71
C ALA A 101 -3.04 -1.98 29.56
N ALA A 102 -3.24 -3.14 28.95
CA ALA A 102 -3.56 -4.38 29.65
C ALA A 102 -2.40 -4.85 30.55
N GLU A 103 -1.16 -4.83 30.04
CA GLU A 103 0.02 -5.20 30.83
C GLU A 103 0.26 -4.19 31.97
N MET A 104 0.09 -2.89 31.73
CA MET A 104 0.19 -1.86 32.76
C MET A 104 -0.87 -2.01 33.85
N SER A 105 -2.11 -2.36 33.49
CA SER A 105 -3.17 -2.65 34.47
C SER A 105 -2.83 -3.87 35.34
N SER A 106 -2.30 -4.94 34.72
CA SER A 106 -1.82 -6.13 35.42
C SER A 106 -0.65 -5.81 36.35
N PHE A 107 0.32 -5.03 35.87
CA PHE A 107 1.47 -4.56 36.65
C PHE A 107 1.04 -3.72 37.86
N VAL A 108 0.16 -2.72 37.65
CA VAL A 108 -0.38 -1.89 38.73
C VAL A 108 -1.17 -2.73 39.74
N SER A 109 -2.00 -3.67 39.29
CA SER A 109 -2.76 -4.56 40.18
C SER A 109 -1.83 -5.42 41.04
N LYS A 110 -0.78 -5.99 40.46
CA LYS A 110 0.26 -6.74 41.19
C LYS A 110 0.99 -5.84 42.18
N GLN A 111 1.35 -4.63 41.79
CA GLN A 111 2.02 -3.66 42.66
C GLN A 111 1.14 -3.24 43.85
N ILE A 112 -0.15 -2.99 43.61
CA ILE A 112 -1.13 -2.70 44.67
C ILE A 112 -1.27 -3.90 45.61
N LEU A 113 -1.34 -5.13 45.09
CA LEU A 113 -1.38 -6.34 45.92
C LEU A 113 -0.16 -6.49 46.82
N VAL A 114 1.04 -6.22 46.29
CA VAL A 114 2.28 -6.26 47.08
C VAL A 114 2.25 -5.19 48.19
N GLN A 115 1.86 -3.96 47.85
CA GLN A 115 1.79 -2.87 48.83
C GLN A 115 0.68 -3.10 49.88
N ALA A 116 -0.47 -3.62 49.47
CA ALA A 116 -1.56 -4.02 50.35
C ALA A 116 -1.14 -5.20 51.25
N GLY A 117 -0.42 -6.19 50.72
CA GLY A 117 0.13 -7.31 51.48
C GLY A 117 1.10 -6.86 52.57
N VAL A 118 1.99 -5.90 52.26
CA VAL A 118 2.92 -5.30 53.24
C VAL A 118 2.16 -4.51 54.31
N SER A 119 1.20 -3.66 53.93
CA SER A 119 0.38 -2.91 54.89
C SER A 119 -0.52 -3.82 55.74
N MET A 120 -1.11 -4.87 55.16
CA MET A 120 -1.89 -5.86 55.90
C MET A 120 -1.02 -6.68 56.85
N LEU A 121 0.21 -7.07 56.46
CA LEU A 121 1.18 -7.71 57.36
C LEU A 121 1.57 -6.79 58.51
N ALA A 122 1.78 -5.50 58.24
CA ALA A 122 2.08 -4.51 59.28
C ALA A 122 0.89 -4.34 60.25
N GLN A 123 -0.34 -4.29 59.72
CA GLN A 123 -1.55 -4.13 60.54
C GLN A 123 -1.89 -5.41 61.34
N ALA A 124 -1.67 -6.59 60.76
CA ALA A 124 -1.78 -7.87 61.45
C ALA A 124 -0.70 -8.06 62.54
N ASN A 125 0.50 -7.50 62.35
CA ASN A 125 1.55 -7.50 63.39
C ASN A 125 1.29 -6.49 64.53
N GLN A 126 0.48 -5.47 64.33
CA GLN A 126 0.12 -4.50 65.38
C GLN A 126 -1.09 -4.93 66.21
N MET A 127 -1.95 -5.79 65.66
CA MET A 127 -3.15 -6.31 66.33
C MET A 127 -2.87 -7.08 67.65
N PRO A 128 -1.81 -7.91 67.78
CA PRO A 128 -1.46 -8.59 69.03
C PRO A 128 -1.09 -7.64 70.17
N ASN A 129 -0.42 -6.52 69.88
CA ASN A 129 0.00 -5.54 70.91
C ASN A 129 -1.18 -4.75 71.48
N ASN A 130 -2.24 -4.51 70.69
CA ASN A 130 -3.48 -3.92 71.20
C ASN A 130 -4.28 -4.89 72.07
N LEU A 131 -4.20 -6.20 71.82
CA LEU A 131 -4.82 -7.22 72.66
C LEU A 131 -4.08 -7.39 74.01
N LEU A 132 -2.75 -7.27 74.05
CA LEU A 132 -2.00 -7.30 75.31
C LEU A 132 -2.35 -6.13 76.26
N ARG A 133 -2.75 -4.97 75.72
CA ARG A 133 -3.24 -3.83 76.53
C ARG A 133 -4.66 -4.02 77.07
N LEU A 134 -5.42 -4.99 76.55
CA LEU A 134 -6.79 -5.29 77.01
C LEU A 134 -6.80 -6.32 78.17
N PHE A 135 -5.70 -7.05 78.37
CA PHE A 135 -5.53 -8.03 79.44
C PHE A 135 -4.64 -7.55 80.61
N GLN A 136 -4.22 -6.28 80.60
CA GLN A 136 -3.64 -5.56 81.75
C GLN A 136 -4.65 -4.55 82.29
#